data_AF-A0A1B0CF53-F1
#
_entry.id   AF-A0A1B0CF53-F1
#
_cell.length_a   1.000
_cell.length_b   1.000
_cell.length_c   1.000
_cell.angle_alpha   90.00
_cell.angle_beta   90.00
_cell.angle_gamma   90.00
#
_symmetry.space_group_name_H-M   'P 1'
#
loop_
_entity.id
_entity.type
_entity.pdbx_description
1 polymer ?
#
loop_
_entity_poly.entity_id
_entity_poly.type
_entity_poly.pdbx_seq_one_letter_code
_entity_poly.pdbx_strand_id
1 'polypeptide(L)'
;MTRGALFYFLVTFAFLLNLRKIEACNGYKTKLHYLENCDQSSVIKVAKKYNVELTKDCELIANGCIETTGFQKAYMRATISKNGMVVHRIEADLCDTMSQASEEAKHYLRLFGLPDKCPVAASKNCQDSSTKADISKYKRYLALARGLIQIEARIEHENGKTCIKAETEITK
;
A
#
# COMPACT_ATOMS: atom_id res chain seq x y z
N MET A 1 -10.00 36.52 -42.76
CA MET A 1 -9.53 35.81 -41.55
C MET A 1 -8.75 34.59 -41.99
N THR A 2 -7.44 34.60 -41.78
CA THR A 2 -6.43 33.81 -42.51
C THR A 2 -6.45 32.33 -42.10
N ARG A 3 -6.41 31.41 -43.08
CA ARG A 3 -6.34 29.95 -42.87
C ARG A 3 -5.22 29.53 -41.90
N GLY A 4 -4.15 30.33 -41.82
CA GLY A 4 -3.07 30.14 -40.85
C GLY A 4 -3.48 30.34 -39.39
N ALA A 5 -4.38 31.28 -39.08
CA ALA A 5 -4.86 31.52 -37.71
C ALA A 5 -5.74 30.37 -37.20
N LEU A 6 -6.58 29.80 -38.07
CA LEU A 6 -7.40 28.62 -37.75
C LEU A 6 -6.52 27.38 -37.51
N PHE A 7 -5.48 27.18 -38.33
CA PHE A 7 -4.53 26.09 -38.15
C PHE A 7 -3.73 26.25 -36.85
N TYR A 8 -3.25 27.45 -36.55
CA TYR A 8 -2.56 27.75 -35.29
C TYR A 8 -3.44 27.49 -34.08
N PHE A 9 -4.72 27.92 -34.12
CA PHE A 9 -5.71 27.66 -33.08
C PHE A 9 -5.99 26.16 -32.90
N LEU A 10 -6.16 25.40 -33.98
CA LEU A 10 -6.39 23.96 -33.90
C LEU A 10 -5.18 23.19 -33.35
N VAL A 11 -3.96 23.58 -33.72
CA VAL A 11 -2.72 22.97 -33.21
C VAL A 11 -2.51 23.30 -31.74
N THR A 12 -2.73 24.56 -31.33
CA THR A 12 -2.66 24.95 -29.90
C THR A 12 -3.78 24.33 -29.09
N PHE A 13 -5.01 24.24 -29.61
CA PHE A 13 -6.12 23.56 -28.94
C PHE A 13 -5.87 22.06 -28.81
N ALA A 14 -5.36 21.39 -29.85
CA ALA A 14 -4.95 19.99 -29.76
C ALA A 14 -3.80 19.80 -28.76
N PHE A 15 -2.82 20.72 -28.72
CA PHE A 15 -1.75 20.69 -27.72
C PHE A 15 -2.29 20.86 -26.30
N LEU A 16 -3.20 21.81 -26.07
CA LEU A 16 -3.88 22.05 -24.79
C LEU A 16 -4.77 20.87 -24.34
N LEU A 17 -5.45 20.19 -25.28
CA LEU A 17 -6.20 18.95 -25.00
C LEU A 17 -5.29 17.80 -24.55
N ASN A 18 -4.04 17.77 -25.02
CA ASN A 18 -3.01 16.80 -24.62
C ASN A 18 -2.20 17.24 -23.38
N LEU A 19 -2.39 18.47 -22.87
CA LEU A 19 -1.75 18.94 -21.63
C LEU A 19 -2.38 18.38 -20.35
N ARG A 20 -3.39 17.51 -20.44
CA ARG A 20 -3.72 16.63 -19.31
C ARG A 20 -2.56 15.66 -19.13
N LYS A 21 -1.51 16.11 -18.45
CA LYS A 21 -0.51 15.21 -17.87
C LYS A 21 -1.30 14.14 -17.14
N ILE A 22 -1.30 12.93 -17.68
CA ILE A 22 -1.99 11.79 -17.07
C ILE A 22 -1.07 11.30 -15.95
N GLU A 23 -0.92 12.15 -14.95
CA GLU A 23 -0.33 11.78 -13.69
C GLU A 23 -1.35 10.89 -12.96
N ALA A 24 -0.88 9.88 -12.21
CA ALA A 24 -1.77 9.08 -11.39
C ALA A 24 -2.33 9.94 -10.23
N CYS A 25 -3.13 9.39 -9.31
CA CYS A 25 -3.83 10.13 -8.26
C CYS A 25 -3.21 11.48 -7.85
N ASN A 26 -3.76 12.61 -8.33
CA ASN A 26 -3.28 13.97 -8.05
C ASN A 26 -1.83 14.32 -8.47
N GLY A 27 -1.23 13.59 -9.39
CA GLY A 27 0.20 13.67 -9.65
C GLY A 27 0.95 12.40 -9.35
N TYR A 28 0.50 11.64 -8.36
CA TYR A 28 1.39 10.78 -7.60
C TYR A 28 1.40 9.35 -8.10
N LYS A 29 2.59 8.74 -8.09
CA LYS A 29 2.83 7.34 -8.40
C LYS A 29 3.44 6.65 -7.19
N THR A 30 3.15 5.37 -7.04
CA THR A 30 3.76 4.50 -6.03
C THR A 30 4.64 3.47 -6.70
N LYS A 31 5.80 3.17 -6.12
CA LYS A 31 6.64 2.04 -6.52
C LYS A 31 6.97 1.23 -5.28
N LEU A 32 6.53 -0.03 -5.25
CA LEU A 32 7.00 -0.99 -4.26
C LEU A 32 8.37 -1.51 -4.72
N HIS A 33 9.43 -1.20 -3.97
CA HIS A 33 10.78 -1.69 -4.28
C HIS A 33 10.96 -3.13 -3.78
N TYR A 34 10.53 -3.39 -2.55
CA TYR A 34 10.48 -4.74 -1.99
C TYR A 34 9.42 -4.87 -0.90
N LEU A 35 8.94 -6.10 -0.73
CA LEU A 35 8.16 -6.56 0.41
C LEU A 35 8.57 -8.02 0.67
N GLU A 36 9.29 -8.24 1.76
CA GLU A 36 9.98 -9.50 2.01
C GLU A 36 9.86 -9.96 3.47
N ASN A 37 9.95 -11.28 3.64
CA ASN A 37 10.06 -11.88 4.97
C ASN A 37 11.53 -11.93 5.36
N CYS A 38 11.88 -11.51 6.57
CA CYS A 38 13.26 -11.62 7.05
C CYS A 38 13.65 -13.09 7.29
N ASP A 39 12.67 -13.90 7.71
CA ASP A 39 12.86 -15.30 8.09
C ASP A 39 11.86 -16.22 7.38
N GLN A 40 12.33 -17.38 6.92
CA GLN A 40 11.50 -18.36 6.21
C GLN A 40 10.48 -19.08 7.11
N SER A 41 10.69 -19.09 8.42
CA SER A 41 9.81 -19.71 9.42
C SER A 41 8.74 -18.75 9.97
N SER A 42 8.52 -17.60 9.31
CA SER A 42 7.56 -16.61 9.78
C SER A 42 6.13 -17.18 9.87
N VAL A 43 5.40 -16.87 10.95
CA VAL A 43 4.00 -17.27 11.14
C VAL A 43 3.10 -16.67 10.06
N ILE A 44 3.37 -15.41 9.69
CA ILE A 44 2.75 -14.71 8.56
C ILE A 44 3.83 -14.53 7.49
N LYS A 45 3.54 -14.93 6.25
CA LYS A 45 4.46 -14.86 5.11
C LYS A 45 3.84 -14.10 3.95
N VAL A 46 4.60 -13.20 3.37
CA VAL A 46 4.26 -12.57 2.09
C VAL A 46 4.90 -13.35 0.94
N ALA A 47 4.13 -13.60 -0.13
CA ALA A 47 4.64 -14.24 -1.33
C ALA A 47 5.64 -13.34 -2.08
N LYS A 48 6.68 -13.94 -2.69
CA LYS A 48 7.77 -13.22 -3.39
C LYS A 48 7.34 -12.24 -4.49
N LYS A 49 6.15 -12.41 -5.06
CA LYS A 49 5.64 -11.59 -6.17
C LYS A 49 4.52 -10.64 -5.75
N TYR A 50 4.48 -10.25 -4.48
CA TYR A 50 3.50 -9.29 -4.00
C TYR A 50 3.79 -7.89 -4.58
N ASN A 51 2.75 -7.22 -5.06
CA ASN A 51 2.83 -5.87 -5.62
C ASN A 51 1.65 -5.01 -5.13
N VAL A 52 1.87 -3.71 -5.04
CA VAL A 52 0.84 -2.71 -4.78
C VAL A 52 1.00 -1.58 -5.79
N GLU A 53 -0.08 -1.25 -6.50
CA GLU A 53 -0.10 -0.20 -7.52
C GLU A 53 -1.16 0.85 -7.19
N LEU A 54 -0.81 2.12 -7.39
CA LEU A 54 -1.74 3.25 -7.36
C LEU A 54 -2.14 3.63 -8.79
N THR A 55 -3.43 3.54 -9.09
CA THR A 55 -3.96 3.87 -10.41
C THR A 55 -4.19 5.37 -10.58
N LYS A 56 -4.54 5.75 -11.81
CA LYS A 56 -4.90 7.12 -12.17
C LYS A 56 -6.20 7.58 -11.53
N ASP A 57 -7.10 6.64 -11.25
CA ASP A 57 -8.39 6.89 -10.63
C ASP A 57 -8.32 6.90 -9.10
N CYS A 58 -7.12 7.06 -8.53
CA CYS A 58 -6.87 7.00 -7.09
C CYS A 58 -7.27 5.66 -6.46
N GLU A 59 -7.16 4.55 -7.20
CA GLU A 59 -7.41 3.21 -6.67
C GLU A 59 -6.08 2.55 -6.27
N LEU A 60 -6.04 1.91 -5.11
CA LEU A 60 -4.98 0.97 -4.76
C LEU A 60 -5.37 -0.43 -5.22
N ILE A 61 -4.46 -1.09 -5.93
CA ILE A 61 -4.57 -2.48 -6.37
C ILE A 61 -3.47 -3.28 -5.69
N ALA A 62 -3.85 -4.31 -4.94
CA ALA A 62 -2.92 -5.27 -4.37
C ALA A 62 -2.95 -6.56 -5.19
N ASN A 63 -1.79 -7.11 -5.51
CA ASN A 63 -1.67 -8.39 -6.19
C ASN A 63 -0.63 -9.25 -5.48
N GLY A 64 -1.02 -10.45 -5.07
CA GLY A 64 -0.13 -11.37 -4.37
C GLY A 64 -0.85 -12.10 -3.25
N CYS A 65 -0.13 -12.99 -2.58
CA CYS A 65 -0.68 -13.79 -1.49
C CYS A 65 0.02 -13.50 -0.18
N ILE A 66 -0.77 -13.52 0.90
CA ILE A 66 -0.30 -13.60 2.27
C ILE A 66 -0.75 -14.94 2.82
N GLU A 67 0.17 -15.66 3.45
CA GLU A 67 -0.06 -16.95 4.08
C GLU A 67 0.16 -16.83 5.59
N THR A 68 -0.64 -17.53 6.37
CA THR A 68 -0.49 -17.61 7.83
C THR A 68 -0.66 -19.05 8.30
N THR A 69 0.12 -19.47 9.28
CA THR A 69 -0.07 -20.77 9.97
C THR A 69 -1.17 -20.71 11.02
N GLY A 70 -1.83 -19.55 11.18
CA GLY A 70 -2.84 -19.28 12.21
C GLY A 70 -2.18 -18.84 13.52
N PHE A 71 -2.90 -18.02 14.30
CA PHE A 71 -2.47 -17.50 15.60
C PHE A 71 -3.66 -16.93 16.38
N GLN A 72 -3.54 -16.82 17.69
CA GLN A 72 -4.54 -16.26 18.60
C GLN A 72 -4.12 -14.92 19.16
N LYS A 73 -2.82 -14.72 19.40
CA LYS A 73 -2.25 -13.51 19.99
C LYS A 73 -1.09 -13.04 19.13
N ALA A 74 -1.00 -11.73 18.95
CA ALA A 74 0.08 -11.15 18.15
C ALA A 74 0.47 -9.79 18.74
N TYR A 75 1.73 -9.65 19.13
CA TYR A 75 2.30 -8.40 19.60
C TYR A 75 3.31 -7.87 18.58
N MET A 76 3.05 -6.68 18.05
CA MET A 76 3.86 -6.07 16.99
C MET A 76 4.75 -4.96 17.54
N ARG A 77 6.00 -4.95 17.08
CA ARG A 77 6.86 -3.77 17.08
C ARG A 77 7.19 -3.41 15.63
N ALA A 78 6.91 -2.18 15.23
CA ALA A 78 7.22 -1.70 13.89
C ALA A 78 7.95 -0.35 13.92
N THR A 79 8.86 -0.16 12.98
CA THR A 79 9.53 1.11 12.72
C THR A 79 9.18 1.57 11.32
N ILE A 80 8.75 2.83 11.21
CA ILE A 80 8.50 3.50 9.93
C ILE A 80 9.54 4.59 9.77
N SER A 81 10.29 4.50 8.69
CA SER A 81 11.30 5.48 8.31
C SER A 81 10.90 6.16 7.01
N LYS A 82 11.20 7.45 6.90
CA LYS A 82 11.00 8.24 5.70
C LYS A 82 12.28 8.95 5.34
N ASN A 83 12.77 8.75 4.11
CA ASN A 83 14.03 9.30 3.61
C ASN A 83 15.20 9.05 4.59
N GLY A 84 15.29 7.83 5.13
CA GLY A 84 16.33 7.43 6.10
C GLY A 84 16.12 7.92 7.54
N MET A 85 15.11 8.75 7.82
CA MET A 85 14.81 9.22 9.17
C MET A 85 13.65 8.42 9.78
N VAL A 86 13.80 7.92 11.01
CA VAL A 86 12.70 7.28 11.73
C VAL A 86 11.63 8.33 12.03
N VAL A 87 10.42 8.12 11.49
CA VAL A 87 9.27 9.02 11.71
C VAL A 87 8.31 8.48 12.75
N HIS A 88 8.19 7.15 12.86
CA HIS A 88 7.33 6.50 13.86
C HIS A 88 7.92 5.19 14.36
N ARG A 89 7.67 4.90 15.64
CA ARG A 89 7.80 3.57 16.24
C ARG A 89 6.43 3.18 16.79
N ILE A 90 6.03 1.96 16.53
CA ILE A 90 4.73 1.42 16.92
C ILE A 90 4.99 0.18 17.76
N GLU A 91 4.36 0.11 18.92
CA GLU A 91 4.27 -1.11 19.72
C GLU A 91 2.80 -1.32 20.08
N ALA A 92 2.24 -2.47 19.73
CA ALA A 92 0.81 -2.72 19.89
C ALA A 92 0.49 -4.21 19.97
N ASP A 93 -0.55 -4.54 20.75
CA ASP A 93 -1.27 -5.81 20.58
C ASP A 93 -2.11 -5.71 19.30
N LEU A 94 -1.75 -6.49 18.28
CA LEU A 94 -2.45 -6.47 16.99
C LEU A 94 -3.88 -6.97 17.11
N CYS A 95 -4.14 -7.96 17.96
CA CYS A 95 -5.47 -8.52 18.10
C CYS A 95 -6.41 -7.52 18.78
N ASP A 96 -5.96 -6.85 19.83
CA ASP A 96 -6.72 -5.78 20.46
C ASP A 96 -6.92 -4.60 19.49
N THR A 97 -5.85 -4.17 18.80
CA THR A 97 -5.90 -3.07 17.82
C THR A 97 -6.89 -3.36 16.69
N MET A 98 -6.92 -4.58 16.14
CA MET A 98 -7.87 -4.97 15.09
C MET A 98 -9.31 -4.99 15.59
N SER A 99 -9.55 -5.38 16.84
CA SER A 99 -10.89 -5.39 17.42
C SER A 99 -11.49 -3.98 17.52
N GLN A 100 -10.64 -2.98 17.76
CA GLN A 100 -11.00 -1.56 17.88
C GLN A 100 -10.88 -0.80 16.54
N ALA A 101 -10.35 -1.43 15.50
CA ALA A 101 -10.13 -0.81 14.21
C ALA A 101 -11.47 -0.42 13.55
N SER A 102 -11.48 0.74 12.89
CA SER A 102 -12.63 1.16 12.08
C SER A 102 -12.87 0.18 10.93
N GLU A 103 -14.11 0.10 10.45
CA GLU A 103 -14.44 -0.75 9.29
C GLU A 103 -13.64 -0.41 8.04
N GLU A 104 -13.23 0.84 7.92
CA GLU A 104 -12.33 1.26 6.87
C GLU A 104 -10.92 0.69 7.01
N ALA A 105 -10.33 0.75 8.21
CA ALA A 105 -9.02 0.15 8.45
C ALA A 105 -9.06 -1.36 8.18
N LYS A 106 -10.13 -2.04 8.61
CA LYS A 106 -10.37 -3.46 8.29
C LYS A 106 -10.53 -3.69 6.78
N HIS A 107 -11.19 -2.80 6.06
CA HIS A 107 -11.30 -2.89 4.60
C HIS A 107 -9.92 -2.85 3.93
N TYR A 108 -9.02 -1.96 4.36
CA TYR A 108 -7.64 -1.96 3.84
C TYR A 108 -6.83 -3.20 4.24
N LEU A 109 -7.00 -3.73 5.46
CA LEU A 109 -6.38 -5.00 5.84
C LEU A 109 -6.81 -6.12 4.88
N ARG A 110 -8.12 -6.25 4.63
CA ARG A 110 -8.67 -7.22 3.68
C ARG A 110 -8.15 -6.99 2.26
N LEU A 111 -8.10 -5.74 1.78
CA LEU A 111 -7.54 -5.38 0.47
C LEU A 111 -6.13 -5.94 0.29
N PHE A 112 -5.29 -5.89 1.32
CA PHE A 112 -3.92 -6.40 1.25
C PHE A 112 -3.81 -7.91 1.53
N GLY A 113 -4.92 -8.60 1.83
CA GLY A 113 -4.94 -10.02 2.20
C GLY A 113 -4.52 -10.30 3.65
N LEU A 114 -4.47 -9.26 4.48
CA LEU A 114 -4.19 -9.37 5.91
C LEU A 114 -5.45 -9.75 6.68
N PRO A 115 -5.32 -10.46 7.82
CA PRO A 115 -6.44 -10.71 8.70
C PRO A 115 -6.95 -9.39 9.30
N ASP A 116 -8.26 -9.31 9.54
CA ASP A 116 -8.95 -8.15 10.10
C ASP A 116 -9.54 -8.40 11.49
N LYS A 117 -9.32 -9.60 12.05
CA LYS A 117 -9.76 -10.02 13.38
C LYS A 117 -8.90 -11.17 13.90
N CYS A 118 -8.92 -11.35 15.22
CA CYS A 118 -8.42 -12.55 15.89
C CYS A 118 -9.59 -13.38 16.48
N PRO A 119 -9.40 -14.69 16.70
CA PRO A 119 -8.24 -15.50 16.29
C PRO A 119 -8.18 -15.70 14.78
N VAL A 120 -6.96 -15.91 14.26
CA VAL A 120 -6.68 -16.11 12.83
C VAL A 120 -6.45 -17.58 12.56
N ALA A 121 -7.20 -18.15 11.62
CA ALA A 121 -7.00 -19.51 11.16
C ALA A 121 -5.85 -19.60 10.13
N ALA A 122 -5.21 -20.77 10.06
CA ALA A 122 -4.26 -21.07 9.00
C ALA A 122 -4.93 -20.88 7.63
N SER A 123 -4.34 -20.03 6.79
CA SER A 123 -4.95 -19.64 5.52
C SER A 123 -3.93 -19.04 4.57
N LYS A 124 -4.28 -19.04 3.29
CA LYS A 124 -3.56 -18.34 2.23
C LYS A 124 -4.55 -17.46 1.49
N ASN A 125 -4.43 -16.16 1.70
CA ASN A 125 -5.30 -15.15 1.10
C ASN A 125 -4.57 -14.52 -0.08
N CYS A 126 -5.11 -14.69 -1.28
CA CYS A 126 -4.54 -14.15 -2.50
C CYS A 126 -5.45 -13.05 -3.04
N GLN A 127 -4.83 -11.93 -3.39
CA GLN A 127 -5.47 -10.80 -4.05
C GLN A 127 -5.03 -10.75 -5.49
N ASP A 128 -5.98 -10.44 -6.36
CA ASP A 128 -5.75 -10.20 -7.78
C ASP A 128 -6.06 -8.75 -8.14
N SER A 129 -5.83 -8.39 -9.40
CA SER A 129 -6.03 -7.04 -9.90
C SER A 129 -7.47 -6.53 -9.87
N SER A 130 -8.45 -7.39 -9.55
CA SER A 130 -9.85 -6.98 -9.38
C SER A 130 -10.13 -6.40 -7.99
N THR A 131 -9.28 -6.69 -6.99
CA THR A 131 -9.46 -6.17 -5.64
C THR A 131 -8.85 -4.78 -5.54
N LYS A 132 -9.72 -3.77 -5.45
CA LYS A 132 -9.34 -2.36 -5.44
C LYS A 132 -9.94 -1.63 -4.24
N ALA A 133 -9.25 -0.60 -3.78
CA ALA A 133 -9.81 0.37 -2.84
C ALA A 133 -9.59 1.79 -3.33
N ASP A 134 -10.64 2.60 -3.30
CA ASP A 134 -10.57 4.03 -3.60
C ASP A 134 -9.90 4.77 -2.43
N ILE A 135 -8.82 5.50 -2.73
CA ILE A 135 -8.10 6.38 -1.80
C ILE A 135 -8.28 7.86 -2.15
N SER A 136 -9.25 8.22 -2.99
CA SER A 136 -9.52 9.60 -3.42
C SER A 136 -9.67 10.57 -2.26
N LYS A 137 -10.21 10.13 -1.13
CA LYS A 137 -10.32 10.97 0.08
C LYS A 137 -8.96 11.31 0.70
N TYR A 138 -7.94 10.48 0.47
CA TYR A 138 -6.57 10.68 0.94
C TYR A 138 -5.68 11.42 -0.07
N LYS A 139 -6.18 11.73 -1.27
CA LYS A 139 -5.39 12.35 -2.36
C LYS A 139 -4.65 13.63 -1.98
N ARG A 140 -5.17 14.39 -1.01
CA ARG A 140 -4.55 15.64 -0.53
C ARG A 140 -3.34 15.37 0.38
N TYR A 141 -3.30 14.21 1.03
CA TYR A 141 -2.22 13.80 1.93
C TYR A 141 -1.07 13.09 1.21
N LEU A 142 -1.22 12.71 -0.07
CA LEU A 142 -0.14 12.09 -0.87
C LEU A 142 1.11 12.96 -0.97
N ALA A 143 0.95 14.29 -0.93
CA ALA A 143 2.07 15.22 -0.84
C ALA A 143 2.93 15.00 0.41
N LEU A 144 2.29 14.69 1.55
CA LEU A 144 2.98 14.38 2.81
C LEU A 144 3.64 13.01 2.77
N ALA A 145 3.14 12.08 1.96
CA ALA A 145 3.68 10.75 1.83
C ALA A 145 4.86 10.67 0.82
N ARG A 146 5.06 11.70 -0.02
CA ARG A 146 6.15 11.78 -1.01
C ARG A 146 7.53 11.47 -0.40
N GLY A 147 8.29 10.61 -1.06
CA GLY A 147 9.63 10.17 -0.65
C GLY A 147 9.73 8.66 -0.53
N LEU A 148 10.89 8.19 -0.08
CA LEU A 148 11.15 6.78 0.22
C LEU A 148 10.63 6.46 1.62
N ILE A 149 9.77 5.46 1.73
CA ILE A 149 9.19 4.98 2.99
C ILE A 149 9.65 3.54 3.20
N GLN A 150 10.24 3.29 4.36
CA GLN A 150 10.69 1.97 4.77
C GLN A 150 9.92 1.55 6.01
N ILE A 151 9.46 0.30 6.04
CA ILE A 151 8.75 -0.29 7.17
C ILE A 151 9.49 -1.57 7.55
N GLU A 152 9.83 -1.69 8.83
CA GLU A 152 10.31 -2.94 9.42
C GLU A 152 9.37 -3.32 10.55
N ALA A 153 8.72 -4.48 10.44
CA ALA A 153 7.78 -4.99 11.42
C ALA A 153 8.24 -6.35 11.95
N ARG A 154 8.22 -6.49 13.28
CA ARG A 154 8.45 -7.75 13.99
C ARG A 154 7.22 -8.04 14.82
N ILE A 155 6.69 -9.25 14.68
CA ILE A 155 5.48 -9.68 15.37
C ILE A 155 5.81 -10.95 16.14
N GLU A 156 5.53 -10.94 17.43
CA GLU A 156 5.62 -12.09 18.31
C GLU A 156 4.22 -12.72 18.40
N HIS A 157 4.13 -14.01 18.12
CA HIS A 157 2.90 -14.81 18.23
C HIS A 157 3.09 -15.88 19.30
N GLU A 158 2.02 -16.50 19.78
CA GLU A 158 2.16 -17.60 20.74
C GLU A 158 2.86 -18.84 20.15
N ASN A 159 2.83 -18.99 18.82
CA ASN A 159 3.35 -20.14 18.09
C ASN A 159 4.58 -19.82 17.21
N GLY A 160 5.17 -18.62 17.33
CA GLY A 160 6.34 -18.25 16.55
C GLY A 160 6.55 -16.75 16.42
N LYS A 161 7.28 -16.35 15.38
CA LYS A 161 7.58 -14.94 15.09
C LYS A 161 7.31 -14.65 13.63
N THR A 162 7.08 -13.39 13.30
CA THR A 162 7.07 -12.86 11.93
C THR A 162 8.02 -11.69 11.86
N CYS A 163 8.78 -11.58 10.78
CA CYS A 163 9.54 -10.39 10.45
C CYS A 163 9.30 -10.02 8.99
N ILE A 164 8.86 -8.79 8.75
CA ILE A 164 8.56 -8.26 7.42
C ILE A 164 9.30 -6.94 7.23
N LYS A 165 9.90 -6.78 6.05
CA LYS A 165 10.50 -5.52 5.60
C LYS A 165 9.83 -5.09 4.30
N ALA A 166 9.54 -3.80 4.19
CA ALA A 166 8.97 -3.20 3.01
C ALA A 166 9.66 -1.88 2.70
N GLU A 167 9.80 -1.57 1.41
CA GLU A 167 10.20 -0.26 0.93
C GLU A 167 9.31 0.15 -0.23
N THR A 168 8.74 1.34 -0.11
CA THR A 168 7.89 1.94 -1.13
C THR A 168 8.32 3.38 -1.35
N GLU A 169 8.16 3.85 -2.58
CA GLU A 169 8.47 5.22 -2.95
C GLU A 169 7.23 5.89 -3.53
N ILE A 170 6.96 7.10 -3.05
CA ILE A 170 5.90 7.96 -3.58
C ILE A 170 6.55 9.14 -4.29
N THR A 171 6.34 9.22 -5.61
CA THR A 171 6.83 10.31 -6.45
C THR A 171 5.66 11.05 -7.09
N LYS A 172 5.93 12.23 -7.64
CA LYS A 172 5.00 12.95 -8.52
C LYS A 172 5.47 12.80 -9.96
#